data_AF-A0A6M4A4K8-F1
#
_entry.id   AF-A0A6M4A4K8-F1
#
_cell.length_a   1.000
_cell.length_b   1.000
_cell.length_c   1.000
_cell.angle_alpha   90.00
_cell.angle_beta   90.00
_cell.angle_gamma   90.00
#
_symmetry.space_group_name_H-M   'P 1'
#
loop_
_entity.id
_entity.type
_entity.pdbx_description
1 polymer ?
#
loop_
_entity_poly.entity_id
_entity_poly.type
_entity_poly.pdbx_seq_one_letter_code
_entity_poly.pdbx_strand_id
1 'polypeptide(L)'
;MTTVIRRTFQSSPFRNTHDTWMAIVELLTGGKSTEARKALVAVAGVAASCIADQCPRSAPIIVTCDGPRTRIYCLYDDDALEGSDAQESALGFDALNGDWGISIPCNKDELSWVVSALAEHSARITARDMESGLTTNEIPAASGASLVLDVEGFMK
;
A
#
# COMPACT_ATOMS: atom_id res chain seq x y z
N MET A 1 -5.77 22.34 -1.41
CA MET A 1 -5.90 21.40 -2.54
C MET A 1 -4.91 20.27 -2.30
N THR A 2 -5.37 19.04 -2.09
CA THR A 2 -4.48 17.88 -1.92
C THR A 2 -4.11 17.36 -3.31
N THR A 3 -2.87 17.55 -3.74
CA THR A 3 -2.35 17.01 -4.99
C THR A 3 -2.35 15.48 -4.93
N VAL A 4 -2.92 14.82 -5.94
CA VAL A 4 -2.93 13.37 -6.07
C VAL A 4 -2.26 12.97 -7.37
N ILE A 5 -1.30 12.06 -7.30
CA ILE A 5 -0.54 11.57 -8.44
C ILE A 5 -0.82 10.08 -8.63
N ARG A 6 -0.96 9.67 -9.89
CA ARG A 6 -1.16 8.27 -10.27
C ARG A 6 0.10 7.69 -10.91
N ARG A 7 0.40 6.45 -10.56
CA ARG A 7 1.38 5.59 -11.23
C ARG A 7 0.75 4.23 -11.51
N THR A 8 1.22 3.58 -12.56
CA THR A 8 0.68 2.31 -13.02
C THR A 8 1.85 1.45 -13.47
N PHE A 9 2.07 0.33 -12.79
CA PHE A 9 3.20 -0.57 -13.01
C PHE A 9 2.77 -1.80 -13.80
N GLN A 10 3.63 -2.28 -14.68
CA GLN A 10 3.47 -3.58 -15.33
C GLN A 10 3.85 -4.67 -14.34
N SER A 11 2.89 -5.54 -14.00
CA SER A 11 3.11 -6.70 -13.12
C SER A 11 3.12 -7.99 -13.95
N SER A 12 2.52 -9.07 -13.47
CA SER A 12 2.54 -10.38 -14.13
C SER A 12 1.76 -10.35 -15.46
N PRO A 13 2.26 -10.96 -16.55
CA PRO A 13 3.49 -11.76 -16.64
C PRO A 13 4.76 -10.98 -17.03
N PHE A 14 4.68 -9.68 -17.34
CA PHE A 14 5.85 -8.85 -17.69
C PHE A 14 6.92 -8.85 -16.59
N ARG A 15 6.48 -8.77 -15.33
CA ARG A 15 7.32 -8.77 -14.13
C ARG A 15 6.69 -9.65 -13.06
N ASN A 16 7.48 -10.43 -12.34
CA ASN A 16 6.93 -11.21 -11.21
C ASN A 16 6.46 -10.26 -10.08
N THR A 17 5.67 -10.79 -9.15
CA THR A 17 4.99 -9.99 -8.12
C THR A 17 5.97 -9.36 -7.13
N HIS A 18 7.05 -10.07 -6.79
CA HIS A 18 8.12 -9.56 -5.92
C HIS A 18 8.87 -8.40 -6.58
N ASP A 19 9.30 -8.58 -7.83
CA ASP A 19 10.00 -7.55 -8.59
C ASP A 19 9.09 -6.34 -8.84
N THR A 20 7.78 -6.55 -9.01
CA THR A 20 6.79 -5.46 -9.10
C THR A 20 6.79 -4.64 -7.81
N TRP A 21 6.76 -5.29 -6.64
CA TRP A 21 6.87 -4.58 -5.37
C TRP A 21 8.20 -3.85 -5.25
N MET A 22 9.32 -4.48 -5.61
CA MET A 22 10.64 -3.84 -5.54
C MET A 22 10.75 -2.62 -6.46
N ALA A 23 10.13 -2.64 -7.64
CA ALA A 23 10.03 -1.47 -8.52
C ALA A 23 9.21 -0.32 -7.89
N ILE A 24 8.14 -0.66 -7.16
CA ILE A 24 7.36 0.31 -6.38
C ILE A 24 8.21 0.90 -5.24
N VAL A 25 8.96 0.06 -4.52
CA VAL A 25 9.88 0.53 -3.46
C VAL A 25 10.92 1.48 -4.03
N GLU A 26 11.49 1.17 -5.20
CA GLU A 26 12.46 2.01 -5.88
C GLU A 26 11.86 3.37 -6.26
N LEU A 27 10.64 3.39 -6.82
CA LEU A 27 9.92 4.61 -7.14
C LEU A 27 9.69 5.50 -5.91
N LEU A 28 9.25 4.90 -4.80
CA LEU A 28 8.91 5.64 -3.58
C LEU A 28 10.13 6.16 -2.83
N THR A 29 11.25 5.44 -2.89
CA THR A 29 12.47 5.80 -2.16
C THR A 29 13.47 6.56 -3.02
N GLY A 30 13.28 6.61 -4.33
CA GLY A 30 14.21 7.18 -5.29
C GLY A 30 15.60 6.52 -5.22
N GLY A 31 15.64 5.23 -4.90
CA GLY A 31 16.86 4.43 -4.71
C GLY A 31 17.66 4.71 -3.44
N LYS A 32 17.17 5.62 -2.58
CA LYS A 32 17.87 5.97 -1.34
C LYS A 32 17.73 4.85 -0.32
N SER A 33 18.85 4.46 0.29
CA SER A 33 18.86 3.51 1.40
C SER A 33 18.43 4.19 2.70
N THR A 34 17.12 4.28 2.93
CA THR A 34 16.51 4.89 4.13
C THR A 34 15.88 3.82 5.03
N GLU A 35 15.56 4.18 6.28
CA GLU A 35 14.77 3.30 7.16
C GLU A 35 13.39 2.98 6.56
N ALA A 36 12.80 3.93 5.82
CA ALA A 36 11.57 3.70 5.08
C ALA A 36 11.75 2.60 4.02
N ARG A 37 12.86 2.61 3.27
CA ARG A 37 13.18 1.54 2.32
C ARG A 37 13.31 0.18 3.00
N LYS A 38 13.97 0.10 4.16
CA LYS A 38 14.10 -1.15 4.93
C LYS A 38 12.74 -1.69 5.34
N ALA A 39 11.85 -0.83 5.86
CA ALA A 39 10.49 -1.22 6.23
C ALA A 39 9.70 -1.76 5.03
N LEU A 40 9.82 -1.11 3.87
CA LEU A 40 9.15 -1.55 2.63
C LEU A 40 9.69 -2.88 2.10
N VAL A 41 11.00 -3.11 2.19
CA VAL A 41 11.62 -4.38 1.80
C VAL A 41 11.23 -5.49 2.78
N ALA A 42 11.10 -5.21 4.08
CA ALA A 42 10.71 -6.20 5.08
C ALA A 42 9.31 -6.79 4.81
N VAL A 43 8.37 -5.97 4.34
CA VAL A 43 7.00 -6.42 4.02
C VAL A 43 6.84 -6.97 2.59
N ALA A 44 7.93 -7.16 1.85
CA ALA A 44 7.88 -7.52 0.43
C ALA A 44 7.12 -8.83 0.16
N GLY A 45 7.20 -9.82 1.07
CA GLY A 45 6.44 -11.06 0.93
C GLY A 45 4.92 -10.84 0.98
N VAL A 46 4.46 -10.06 1.97
CA VAL A 46 3.03 -9.75 2.16
C VAL A 46 2.50 -8.90 1.00
N ALA A 47 3.27 -7.88 0.59
CA ALA A 47 2.90 -7.02 -0.52
C ALA A 47 2.87 -7.78 -1.86
N ALA A 48 3.84 -8.68 -2.10
CA ALA A 48 3.87 -9.52 -3.29
C ALA A 48 2.68 -10.49 -3.34
N SER A 49 2.19 -10.99 -2.20
CA SER A 49 0.95 -11.78 -2.13
C SER A 49 -0.23 -10.96 -2.64
N CYS A 50 -0.46 -9.77 -2.09
CA CYS A 50 -1.55 -8.89 -2.51
C CYS A 50 -1.47 -8.52 -4.01
N ILE A 51 -0.25 -8.34 -4.55
CA ILE A 51 -0.03 -8.11 -5.98
C ILE A 51 -0.36 -9.38 -6.79
N ALA A 52 -0.04 -10.57 -6.29
CA ALA A 52 -0.36 -11.84 -6.95
C ALA A 52 -1.88 -12.05 -7.07
N ASP A 53 -2.62 -11.67 -6.03
CA ASP A 53 -4.09 -11.72 -6.01
C ASP A 53 -4.73 -10.61 -6.85
N GLN A 54 -3.92 -9.83 -7.57
CA GLN A 54 -4.33 -8.73 -8.43
C GLN A 54 -5.14 -7.63 -7.70
N CYS A 55 -5.04 -7.53 -6.37
CA CYS A 55 -5.73 -6.49 -5.59
C CYS A 55 -5.40 -5.06 -6.11
N PRO A 56 -4.14 -4.75 -6.48
CA PRO A 56 -3.76 -3.46 -7.04
C PRO A 56 -4.29 -3.14 -8.46
N ARG A 57 -5.08 -4.02 -9.09
CA ARG A 57 -5.68 -3.79 -10.41
C ARG A 57 -6.78 -2.74 -10.35
N SER A 58 -7.74 -2.94 -9.43
CA SER A 58 -8.93 -2.10 -9.27
C SER A 58 -8.82 -1.12 -8.10
N ALA A 59 -8.12 -1.50 -7.04
CA ALA A 59 -7.88 -0.66 -5.87
C ALA A 59 -6.40 -0.25 -5.81
N PRO A 60 -6.02 1.02 -5.70
CA PRO A 60 -4.60 1.40 -5.73
C PRO A 60 -3.88 1.10 -4.41
N ILE A 61 -2.58 0.82 -4.44
CA ILE A 61 -1.73 1.07 -3.27
C ILE A 61 -1.68 2.58 -3.06
N ILE A 62 -1.99 3.03 -1.84
CA ILE A 62 -2.08 4.45 -1.51
C ILE A 62 -0.91 4.82 -0.61
N VAL A 63 -0.16 5.84 -1.01
CA VAL A 63 0.94 6.42 -0.24
C VAL A 63 0.58 7.84 0.14
N THR A 64 0.65 8.11 1.44
CA THR A 64 0.48 9.45 2.03
C THR A 64 1.81 9.92 2.59
N CYS A 65 2.07 11.22 2.51
CA CYS A 65 3.25 11.88 3.08
C CYS A 65 2.91 13.34 3.34
N ASP A 66 3.87 14.10 3.87
CA ASP A 66 3.81 15.56 3.96
C ASP A 66 4.00 16.17 2.56
N GLY A 67 3.01 15.96 1.69
CA GLY A 67 3.09 16.26 0.27
C GLY A 67 1.96 15.64 -0.56
N PRO A 68 2.18 15.47 -1.88
CA PRO A 68 1.21 14.82 -2.76
C PRO A 68 0.95 13.36 -2.38
N ARG A 69 -0.31 12.96 -2.41
CA ARG A 69 -0.72 11.55 -2.26
C ARG A 69 -0.41 10.80 -3.55
N THR A 70 0.21 9.61 -3.45
CA THR A 70 0.48 8.75 -4.61
C THR A 70 -0.48 7.56 -4.62
N ARG A 71 -1.11 7.30 -5.77
CA ARG A 71 -1.92 6.11 -6.04
C ARG A 71 -1.21 5.25 -7.05
N ILE A 72 -0.94 4.00 -6.70
CA ILE A 72 -0.17 3.06 -7.51
C ILE A 72 -1.08 1.89 -7.88
N TYR A 73 -1.26 1.67 -9.17
CA TYR A 73 -1.99 0.53 -9.72
C TYR A 73 -1.01 -0.45 -10.37
N CYS A 74 -1.46 -1.68 -10.57
CA CYS A 74 -0.75 -2.69 -11.34
C CYS A 74 -1.57 -3.13 -12.56
N LEU A 75 -0.90 -3.28 -13.70
CA LEU A 75 -1.41 -3.94 -14.90
C LEU A 75 -1.05 -5.41 -14.84
N TYR A 76 -1.91 -6.25 -15.43
CA TYR A 76 -1.78 -7.70 -15.43
C TYR A 76 -2.12 -8.26 -16.80
N ASP A 77 -1.71 -9.50 -17.05
CA ASP A 77 -2.06 -10.28 -18.25
C ASP A 77 -1.62 -9.54 -19.53
N ASP A 78 -2.50 -9.43 -20.53
CA ASP A 78 -2.23 -8.72 -21.77
C ASP A 78 -1.89 -7.23 -21.54
N ASP A 79 -2.58 -6.57 -20.60
CA ASP A 79 -2.34 -5.15 -20.27
C ASP A 79 -0.89 -4.92 -19.79
N ALA A 80 -0.34 -5.88 -19.04
CA ALA A 80 1.05 -5.82 -18.57
C ALA A 80 2.06 -6.01 -19.71
N LEU A 81 1.73 -6.86 -20.70
CA LEU A 81 2.59 -7.12 -21.86
C LEU A 81 2.55 -5.97 -22.88
N GLU A 82 1.38 -5.40 -23.14
CA GLU A 82 1.21 -4.26 -24.05
C GLU A 82 1.81 -2.99 -23.46
N GLY A 83 1.55 -2.73 -22.17
CA GLY A 83 2.16 -1.62 -21.46
C GLY A 83 1.66 -0.23 -21.84
N SER A 84 0.61 -0.12 -22.66
CA SER A 84 0.06 1.15 -23.16
C SER A 84 -0.37 2.10 -22.05
N ASP A 85 -0.86 1.56 -20.93
CA ASP A 85 -1.30 2.31 -19.75
C ASP A 85 -0.23 2.43 -18.66
N ALA A 86 0.99 1.92 -18.91
CA ALA A 86 2.06 1.95 -17.93
C ALA A 86 2.59 3.38 -17.73
N GLN A 87 2.73 3.75 -16.46
CA GLN A 87 3.30 5.03 -16.05
C GLN A 87 4.19 4.81 -14.83
N GLU A 88 5.43 4.39 -15.09
CA GLU A 88 6.47 4.08 -14.09
C GLU A 88 7.50 5.22 -13.93
N SER A 89 7.26 6.38 -14.55
CA SER A 89 8.16 7.55 -14.46
C SER A 89 8.40 7.98 -13.01
N ALA A 90 9.63 8.42 -12.71
CA ALA A 90 10.02 8.90 -11.38
C ALA A 90 9.06 9.98 -10.82
N LEU A 91 8.99 10.07 -9.50
CA LEU A 91 8.23 11.10 -8.80
C LEU A 91 9.10 12.37 -8.68
N GLY A 92 8.52 13.53 -8.98
CA GLY A 92 9.19 14.83 -8.86
C GLY A 92 9.26 15.38 -7.43
N PHE A 93 8.96 14.57 -6.43
CA PHE A 93 8.90 14.92 -5.01
C PHE A 93 9.24 13.68 -4.16
N ASP A 94 9.53 13.89 -2.88
CA ASP A 94 9.78 12.79 -1.94
C ASP A 94 8.45 12.21 -1.43
N ALA A 95 8.12 11.00 -1.90
CA ALA A 95 6.87 10.32 -1.60
C ALA A 95 6.79 9.74 -0.18
N LEU A 96 7.88 9.80 0.58
CA LEU A 96 7.99 9.30 1.96
C LEU A 96 8.47 10.39 2.92
N ASN A 97 8.24 11.66 2.56
CA ASN A 97 8.59 12.80 3.41
C ASN A 97 7.68 12.90 4.64
N GLY A 98 8.28 13.22 5.79
CA GLY A 98 7.54 13.52 7.03
C GLY A 98 6.73 12.33 7.56
N ASP A 99 5.46 12.56 7.91
CA ASP A 99 4.59 11.52 8.47
C ASP A 99 3.96 10.64 7.38
N TRP A 100 4.81 9.83 6.75
CA TRP A 100 4.38 8.97 5.65
C TRP A 100 3.65 7.70 6.13
N GLY A 101 2.76 7.21 5.26
CA GLY A 101 2.02 5.98 5.46
C GLY A 101 1.69 5.29 4.14
N ILE A 102 1.55 3.97 4.17
CA ILE A 102 1.16 3.17 3.01
C ILE A 102 -0.06 2.33 3.37
N SER A 103 -1.02 2.28 2.45
CA SER A 103 -2.18 1.42 2.51
C SER A 103 -2.22 0.49 1.31
N ILE A 104 -2.09 -0.81 1.57
CA ILE A 104 -2.09 -1.88 0.58
C ILE A 104 -3.53 -2.43 0.46
N PRO A 105 -4.11 -2.51 -0.75
CA PRO A 105 -5.39 -3.17 -0.96
C PRO A 105 -5.23 -4.69 -0.82
N CYS A 106 -6.19 -5.32 -0.17
CA CYS A 106 -6.20 -6.76 0.09
C CYS A 106 -7.64 -7.28 0.03
N ASN A 107 -7.80 -8.56 -0.28
CA ASN A 107 -9.09 -9.24 -0.17
C ASN A 107 -9.57 -9.25 1.29
N LYS A 108 -10.88 -9.12 1.48
CA LYS A 108 -11.48 -9.10 2.82
C LYS A 108 -11.17 -10.36 3.65
N ASP A 109 -11.13 -11.52 2.99
CA ASP A 109 -10.86 -12.81 3.63
C ASP A 109 -9.40 -12.92 4.14
N GLU A 110 -8.50 -12.15 3.54
CA GLU A 110 -7.07 -12.16 3.83
C GLU A 110 -6.62 -11.01 4.74
N LEU A 111 -7.51 -10.03 4.94
CA LEU A 111 -7.20 -8.80 5.68
C LEU A 111 -6.65 -9.08 7.08
N SER A 112 -7.21 -10.06 7.80
CA SER A 112 -6.79 -10.37 9.17
C SER A 112 -5.32 -10.79 9.25
N TRP A 113 -4.88 -11.72 8.41
CA TRP A 113 -3.50 -12.18 8.41
C TRP A 113 -2.55 -11.13 7.85
N VAL A 114 -2.96 -10.41 6.79
CA VAL A 114 -2.14 -9.37 6.16
C VAL A 114 -1.87 -8.23 7.14
N VAL A 115 -2.90 -7.74 7.85
CA VAL A 115 -2.74 -6.68 8.84
C VAL A 115 -1.83 -7.13 9.99
N SER A 116 -1.99 -8.36 10.48
CA SER A 116 -1.11 -8.92 11.52
C SER A 116 0.35 -9.02 11.04
N ALA A 117 0.59 -9.55 9.84
CA ALA A 117 1.94 -9.69 9.29
C ALA A 117 2.62 -8.34 9.02
N LEU A 118 1.87 -7.33 8.56
CA LEU A 118 2.41 -5.98 8.36
C LEU A 118 2.77 -5.32 9.71
N ALA A 119 1.94 -5.51 10.74
CA ALA A 119 2.15 -4.92 12.07
C ALA A 119 3.43 -5.42 12.76
N GLU A 120 3.93 -6.62 12.43
CA GLU A 120 5.21 -7.14 12.92
C GLU A 120 6.42 -6.35 12.38
N HIS A 121 6.27 -5.71 11.22
CA HIS A 121 7.36 -5.00 10.54
C HIS A 121 7.26 -3.48 10.62
N SER A 122 6.04 -2.92 10.55
CA SER A 122 5.84 -1.47 10.55
C SER A 122 4.44 -1.06 10.95
N ALA A 123 4.34 -0.03 11.81
CA ALA A 123 3.07 0.64 12.11
C ALA A 123 2.59 1.59 10.99
N ARG A 124 3.46 1.93 10.03
CA ARG A 124 3.17 2.88 8.93
C ARG A 124 2.60 2.22 7.69
N ILE A 125 2.76 0.90 7.57
CA ILE A 125 2.30 0.11 6.43
C ILE A 125 1.09 -0.68 6.91
N THR A 126 -0.06 -0.39 6.32
CA THR A 126 -1.36 -0.96 6.67
C THR A 126 -1.96 -1.64 5.47
N ALA A 127 -2.89 -2.56 5.70
CA ALA A 127 -3.74 -3.12 4.67
C ALA A 127 -5.19 -2.70 4.87
N ARG A 128 -5.93 -2.68 3.77
CA ARG A 128 -7.37 -2.39 3.77
C ARG A 128 -8.08 -3.30 2.78
N ASP A 129 -9.37 -3.46 3.00
CA ASP A 129 -10.24 -4.12 2.04
C ASP A 129 -10.25 -3.34 0.71
N MET A 130 -10.03 -4.04 -0.39
CA MET A 130 -10.03 -3.46 -1.74
C MET A 130 -11.37 -2.82 -2.12
N GLU A 131 -12.49 -3.32 -1.58
CA GLU A 131 -13.83 -2.75 -1.83
C GLU A 131 -14.08 -1.49 -0.97
N SER A 132 -13.40 -1.41 0.17
CA SER A 132 -13.44 -0.25 1.06
C SER A 132 -12.50 0.84 0.53
N GLY A 133 -13.02 1.72 -0.32
CA GLY A 133 -12.26 2.90 -0.77
C GLY A 133 -11.77 3.75 0.41
N LEU A 134 -10.58 4.35 0.29
CA LEU A 134 -10.13 5.34 1.28
C LEU A 134 -10.84 6.67 1.04
N THR A 135 -11.82 6.98 1.90
CA THR A 135 -12.41 8.32 2.00
C THR A 135 -11.30 9.33 2.30
N THR A 136 -11.28 10.41 1.51
CA THR A 136 -10.26 11.47 1.60
C THR A 136 -10.48 12.27 2.88
N ASN A 137 -10.08 11.73 4.03
CA ASN A 137 -9.76 12.47 5.26
C ASN A 137 -9.21 11.66 6.43
N GLU A 138 -9.09 10.34 6.34
CA GLU A 138 -8.61 9.55 7.47
C GLU A 138 -7.10 9.34 7.37
N ILE A 139 -6.35 10.35 7.81
CA ILE A 139 -5.16 10.06 8.62
C ILE A 139 -5.72 9.31 9.83
N PRO A 140 -5.27 8.09 10.16
CA PRO A 140 -5.55 7.55 11.47
C PRO A 140 -4.77 8.44 12.44
N ALA A 141 -5.40 9.53 12.90
CA ALA A 141 -5.05 10.15 14.15
C ALA A 141 -4.98 8.99 15.15
N ALA A 142 -3.85 8.86 15.85
CA ALA A 142 -3.64 7.86 16.88
C ALA A 142 -4.94 7.70 17.69
N SER A 143 -5.69 6.63 17.39
CA SER A 143 -6.95 6.39 18.06
C SER A 143 -6.57 5.91 19.43
N GLY A 144 -6.59 6.84 20.39
CA GLY A 144 -6.72 6.51 21.79
C GLY A 144 -7.83 5.49 21.91
N ALA A 145 -7.46 4.32 22.43
CA ALA A 145 -8.34 3.18 22.56
C ALA A 145 -9.64 3.59 23.27
N SER A 146 -10.74 3.71 22.53
CA SER A 146 -12.06 3.55 23.13
C SER A 146 -12.31 2.05 23.23
N LEU A 147 -11.75 1.45 24.28
CA LEU A 147 -12.18 0.14 24.76
C LEU A 147 -13.65 0.28 25.14
N VAL A 148 -14.56 -0.17 24.27
CA VAL A 148 -15.94 -0.44 24.67
C VAL A 148 -15.89 -1.67 25.56
N LEU A 149 -15.86 -1.43 26.87
CA LEU A 149 -16.08 -2.46 27.89
C LEU A 149 -17.52 -2.96 27.76
N ASP A 150 -17.67 -4.20 27.28
CA ASP A 150 -18.92 -4.94 27.36
C ASP A 150 -19.16 -5.33 28.82
N VAL A 151 -20.06 -4.61 29.50
CA VAL A 151 -20.40 -4.83 30.91
C VAL A 151 -21.41 -5.97 31.08
N GLU A 152 -22.10 -6.40 30.01
CA GLU A 152 -23.11 -7.47 30.08
C GLU A 152 -22.50 -8.88 30.16
N GLY A 153 -21.26 -9.08 29.71
CA GLY A 153 -20.52 -10.33 29.86
C GLY A 153 -19.93 -10.61 31.25
N PHE A 154 -19.88 -9.64 32.17
CA PHE A 154 -19.15 -9.78 33.45
C PHE A 154 -20.01 -10.25 34.64
N MET A 155 -21.34 -10.34 34.52
CA MET A 155 -22.24 -10.68 35.62
C MET A 155 -23.19 -11.86 35.32
N LYS A 156 -22.67 -12.95 34.72
CA LYS A 156 -23.31 -14.28 34.79
C LYS A 156 -22.31 -15.34 35.25
#